data_AF-A0A7V6LH81-F1
#
_entry.id   AF-A0A7V6LH81-F1
#
_cell.length_a   1.000
_cell.length_b   1.000
_cell.length_c   1.000
_cell.angle_alpha   90.00
_cell.angle_beta   90.00
_cell.angle_gamma   90.00
#
_symmetry.space_group_name_H-M   'P 1'
#
loop_
_entity.id
_entity.type
_entity.pdbx_description
1 polymer ?
#
loop_
_entity_poly.entity_id
_entity_poly.type
_entity_poly.pdbx_seq_one_letter_code
_entity_poly.pdbx_strand_id
1 'polypeptide(L)'
;MRTRDWTPDWKGEKPGRFQLVLGGQTFPNTLGVAPDTWGWVDAGAVKVGKGPQVLALHDLTGFEGRCDAIYLCPEDTAMPPNAPAALAAWRAKMRGEVGAPGDVIKADFVVVGGGMAGTAAAVAAAEAGMNVAIVQDRPKLGGNASDEIRVKTEAKRREYHWIVDAIKNTPANGNSMAADDAKRMNFVKSYKNISINTGWRAYGVVTNAARKIVAVDARNVETGARRRFVAPLYCDATGDGWLGYWAGAAYMLGREAKDEYDEPKRAPKVSDRSTMGNSLLWTTKTQTNDYEFPDVPWATKVSGSVSALKGTWQWEAGLDPAEDTIDDAEMLRDRLFRAIYGSFWTAKQKSENAKRIFNWVPYIAGKGYRGRSLT
;
A
#
# COMPACT_ATOMS: atom_id res chain seq x y z
N MET A 1 -4.91 4.90 -21.58
CA MET A 1 -5.01 4.75 -20.11
C MET A 1 -4.27 3.51 -19.64
N ARG A 2 -3.54 3.56 -18.52
CA ARG A 2 -2.86 2.38 -17.95
C ARG A 2 -3.76 1.70 -16.93
N THR A 3 -4.21 0.49 -17.25
CA THR A 3 -5.21 -0.29 -16.51
C THR A 3 -4.80 -1.77 -16.50
N ARG A 4 -5.51 -2.59 -15.72
CA ARG A 4 -5.45 -4.05 -15.80
C ARG A 4 -6.78 -4.69 -15.43
N ASP A 5 -7.00 -5.92 -15.87
CA ASP A 5 -7.98 -6.83 -15.31
C ASP A 5 -7.42 -7.43 -14.02
N TRP A 6 -8.13 -7.25 -12.90
CA TRP A 6 -7.74 -7.81 -11.61
C TRP A 6 -8.32 -9.20 -11.34
N THR A 7 -9.09 -9.74 -12.28
CA THR A 7 -9.69 -11.09 -12.29
C THR A 7 -9.41 -11.84 -13.61
N PRO A 8 -8.14 -11.94 -14.06
CA PRO A 8 -7.81 -12.46 -15.40
C PRO A 8 -8.25 -13.92 -15.61
N ASP A 9 -8.32 -14.72 -14.54
CA ASP A 9 -8.77 -16.11 -14.55
C ASP A 9 -10.30 -16.28 -14.72
N TRP A 10 -11.08 -15.23 -14.49
CA TRP A 10 -12.53 -15.25 -14.67
C TRP A 10 -12.90 -15.07 -16.15
N LYS A 11 -13.83 -15.87 -16.69
CA LYS A 11 -14.22 -15.77 -18.12
C LYS A 11 -15.56 -15.10 -18.37
N GLY A 12 -16.34 -14.84 -17.31
CA GLY A 12 -17.60 -14.10 -17.41
C GLY A 12 -17.39 -12.59 -17.41
N GLU A 13 -18.47 -11.86 -17.12
CA GLU A 13 -18.43 -10.40 -16.99
C GLU A 13 -17.44 -9.99 -15.89
N LYS A 14 -16.55 -9.05 -16.22
CA LYS A 14 -15.45 -8.63 -15.33
C LYS A 14 -15.94 -7.60 -14.31
N PRO A 15 -15.61 -7.74 -13.02
CA PRO A 15 -15.70 -6.64 -12.07
C PRO A 15 -14.63 -5.58 -12.36
N GLY A 16 -14.73 -4.39 -11.76
CA GLY A 16 -13.71 -3.35 -11.96
C GLY A 16 -13.78 -2.67 -13.32
N ARG A 17 -14.93 -2.71 -14.00
CA ARG A 17 -15.12 -1.97 -15.25
C ARG A 17 -15.38 -0.51 -14.95
N PHE A 18 -14.78 0.35 -15.76
CA PHE A 18 -14.98 1.79 -15.65
C PHE A 18 -14.80 2.47 -17.01
N GLN A 19 -15.22 3.72 -17.10
CA GLN A 19 -15.00 4.59 -18.25
C GLN A 19 -14.31 5.88 -17.84
N LEU A 20 -13.62 6.49 -18.79
CA LEU A 20 -13.05 7.83 -18.63
C LEU A 20 -14.09 8.87 -19.04
N VAL A 21 -14.19 9.97 -18.28
CA VAL A 21 -15.06 11.10 -18.59
C VAL A 21 -14.23 12.38 -18.57
N LEU A 22 -14.35 13.20 -19.61
CA LEU A 22 -13.68 14.51 -19.69
C LEU A 22 -14.67 15.57 -20.15
N GLY A 23 -14.87 16.61 -19.35
CA GLY A 23 -15.78 17.71 -19.70
C GLY A 23 -17.23 17.26 -19.91
N GLY A 24 -17.66 16.22 -19.18
CA GLY A 24 -18.98 15.59 -19.32
C GLY A 24 -19.12 14.65 -20.52
N GLN A 25 -18.09 14.50 -21.35
CA GLN A 25 -18.06 13.54 -22.46
C GLN A 25 -17.45 12.22 -22.00
N THR A 26 -18.17 11.12 -22.20
CA THR A 26 -17.69 9.77 -21.88
C THR A 26 -16.91 9.20 -23.05
N PHE A 27 -15.72 8.70 -22.78
CA PHE A 27 -14.91 7.97 -23.74
C PHE A 27 -15.59 6.62 -24.09
N PRO A 28 -15.54 6.17 -25.36
CA PRO A 28 -16.36 5.05 -25.83
C PRO A 28 -15.94 3.70 -25.26
N ASN A 29 -14.65 3.49 -24.95
CA ASN A 29 -14.15 2.18 -24.58
C ASN A 29 -14.26 1.94 -23.07
N THR A 30 -14.79 0.77 -22.71
CA THR A 30 -14.76 0.26 -21.33
C THR A 30 -13.37 -0.22 -20.96
N LEU A 31 -12.92 0.16 -19.78
CA LEU A 31 -11.59 -0.12 -19.22
C LEU A 31 -11.68 -1.12 -18.07
N GLY A 32 -10.53 -1.60 -17.56
CA GLY A 32 -10.48 -2.54 -16.44
C GLY A 32 -10.75 -4.02 -16.80
N VAL A 33 -10.94 -4.34 -18.08
CA VAL A 33 -11.20 -5.71 -18.57
C VAL A 33 -10.00 -6.38 -19.24
N ALA A 34 -8.95 -5.61 -19.49
CA ALA A 34 -7.70 -6.03 -20.10
C ALA A 34 -6.63 -4.94 -19.86
N PRO A 35 -5.33 -5.27 -20.02
CA PRO A 35 -4.77 -6.62 -20.09
C PRO A 35 -4.69 -7.29 -18.72
N ASP A 36 -4.27 -8.55 -18.64
CA ASP A 36 -4.11 -9.31 -17.38
C ASP A 36 -3.03 -8.70 -16.45
N THR A 37 -2.10 -7.93 -17.02
CA THR A 37 -1.08 -7.17 -16.31
C THR A 37 -1.26 -5.69 -16.59
N TRP A 38 -0.57 -4.82 -15.85
CA TRP A 38 -0.62 -3.39 -16.11
C TRP A 38 -0.17 -3.05 -17.54
N GLY A 39 -1.07 -2.44 -18.31
CA GLY A 39 -0.81 -2.09 -19.70
C GLY A 39 -1.62 -0.89 -20.18
N TRP A 40 -1.19 -0.30 -21.29
CA TRP A 40 -1.88 0.82 -21.92
C TRP A 40 -3.03 0.31 -22.80
N VAL A 41 -4.23 0.80 -22.53
CA VAL A 41 -5.45 0.57 -23.31
C VAL A 41 -5.93 1.90 -23.84
N ASP A 42 -6.30 1.94 -25.12
CA ASP A 42 -6.91 3.11 -25.71
C ASP A 42 -8.35 3.30 -25.19
N ALA A 43 -8.62 4.47 -24.61
CA ALA A 43 -9.97 4.81 -24.16
C ALA A 43 -10.86 5.29 -25.33
N GLY A 44 -10.26 5.57 -26.49
CA GLY A 44 -10.87 6.23 -27.63
C GLY A 44 -10.66 7.75 -27.58
N ALA A 45 -11.43 8.47 -28.39
CA ALA A 45 -11.34 9.92 -28.49
C ALA A 45 -12.68 10.59 -28.14
N VAL A 46 -12.58 11.79 -27.55
CA VAL A 46 -13.72 12.69 -27.32
C VAL A 46 -13.33 14.11 -27.72
N LYS A 47 -14.31 14.92 -28.13
CA LYS A 47 -14.12 16.35 -28.39
C LYS A 47 -14.56 17.14 -27.16
N VAL A 48 -13.69 17.99 -26.64
CA VAL A 48 -13.98 18.83 -25.47
C VAL A 48 -13.73 20.30 -25.76
N GLY A 49 -14.44 21.17 -25.05
CA GLY A 49 -14.27 22.62 -25.18
C GLY A 49 -12.91 23.11 -24.67
N LYS A 50 -12.54 24.34 -25.03
CA LYS A 50 -11.37 25.02 -24.46
C LYS A 50 -11.59 25.33 -22.97
N GLY A 51 -10.51 25.45 -22.22
CA GLY A 51 -10.53 25.85 -20.81
C GLY A 51 -10.49 24.66 -19.84
N PRO A 52 -10.64 24.93 -18.53
CA PRO A 52 -10.63 23.90 -17.51
C PRO A 52 -11.73 22.87 -17.75
N GLN A 53 -11.34 21.59 -17.74
CA GLN A 53 -12.26 20.46 -17.88
C GLN A 53 -12.16 19.57 -16.65
N VAL A 54 -13.29 18.97 -16.26
CA VAL A 54 -13.31 17.95 -15.20
C VAL A 54 -12.96 16.61 -15.82
N LEU A 55 -11.95 15.95 -15.25
CA LEU A 55 -11.56 14.58 -15.55
C LEU A 55 -12.11 13.67 -14.44
N ALA A 56 -12.84 12.62 -14.82
CA ALA A 56 -13.43 11.67 -13.87
C ALA A 56 -13.30 10.23 -14.36
N LEU A 57 -13.24 9.31 -13.40
CA LEU A 57 -13.43 7.88 -13.62
C LEU A 57 -14.86 7.53 -13.24
N HIS A 58 -15.60 6.92 -14.17
CA HIS A 58 -16.95 6.44 -13.94
C HIS A 58 -16.92 4.93 -13.73
N ASP A 59 -17.07 4.49 -12.49
CA ASP A 59 -17.18 3.06 -12.14
C ASP A 59 -18.53 2.51 -12.63
N LEU A 60 -18.48 1.41 -13.35
CA LEU A 60 -19.65 0.75 -13.93
C LEU A 60 -20.11 -0.46 -13.11
N THR A 61 -19.33 -0.89 -12.11
CA THR A 61 -19.53 -2.17 -11.41
C THR A 61 -19.62 -2.06 -9.90
N GLY A 62 -19.10 -0.99 -9.30
CA GLY A 62 -19.01 -0.87 -7.84
C GLY A 62 -17.91 -1.73 -7.23
N PHE A 63 -16.99 -2.23 -8.06
CA PHE A 63 -15.85 -3.07 -7.67
C PHE A 63 -14.58 -2.45 -8.21
N GLU A 64 -13.47 -2.58 -7.50
CA GLU A 64 -12.32 -1.70 -7.62
C GLU A 64 -11.67 -1.76 -9.02
N GLY A 65 -12.03 -0.85 -9.93
CA GLY A 65 -11.34 -0.68 -11.22
C GLY A 65 -9.87 -0.31 -11.03
N ARG A 66 -8.97 -0.87 -11.84
CA ARG A 66 -7.52 -0.64 -11.72
C ARG A 66 -7.07 0.46 -12.67
N CYS A 67 -6.68 1.61 -12.14
CA CYS A 67 -6.13 2.72 -12.91
C CYS A 67 -4.81 3.19 -12.28
N ASP A 68 -3.72 3.22 -13.08
CA ASP A 68 -2.42 3.75 -12.66
C ASP A 68 -2.10 5.10 -13.31
N ALA A 69 -2.44 5.26 -14.60
CA ALA A 69 -2.10 6.49 -15.32
C ALA A 69 -3.09 6.85 -16.42
N ILE A 70 -3.30 8.15 -16.60
CA ILE A 70 -4.04 8.75 -17.72
C ILE A 70 -3.04 9.56 -18.54
N TYR A 71 -3.01 9.32 -19.84
CA TYR A 71 -2.21 10.08 -20.79
C TYR A 71 -3.17 10.61 -21.86
N LEU A 72 -3.37 11.92 -21.88
CA LEU A 72 -4.17 12.61 -22.88
C LEU A 72 -3.22 13.09 -23.98
N CYS A 73 -3.48 12.68 -25.21
CA CYS A 73 -2.65 12.99 -26.36
C CYS A 73 -3.50 13.11 -27.63
N PRO A 74 -2.94 13.72 -28.71
CA PRO A 74 -3.51 13.60 -30.05
C PRO A 74 -3.68 12.13 -30.48
N GLU A 75 -4.64 11.87 -31.36
CA GLU A 75 -5.04 10.53 -31.80
C GLU A 75 -3.92 9.74 -32.49
N ASP A 76 -2.98 10.42 -33.15
CA ASP A 76 -1.83 9.83 -33.85
C ASP A 76 -0.60 9.60 -32.96
N THR A 77 -0.70 9.86 -31.65
CA THR A 77 0.42 9.69 -30.72
C THR A 77 0.66 8.22 -30.40
N ALA A 78 1.90 7.76 -30.58
CA ALA A 78 2.30 6.42 -30.18
C ALA A 78 2.07 6.16 -28.69
N MET A 79 1.63 4.94 -28.36
CA MET A 79 1.43 4.52 -26.97
C MET A 79 2.72 4.63 -26.16
N PRO A 80 2.66 5.05 -24.88
CA PRO A 80 3.84 5.07 -24.03
C PRO A 80 4.41 3.65 -23.83
N PRO A 81 5.71 3.51 -23.53
CA PRO A 81 6.30 2.21 -23.27
C PRO A 81 5.68 1.57 -22.02
N ASN A 82 5.55 0.23 -22.03
CA ASN A 82 5.01 -0.50 -20.88
C ASN A 82 6.08 -1.13 -19.98
N ALA A 83 7.26 -1.43 -20.51
CA ALA A 83 8.35 -2.04 -19.74
C ALA A 83 8.80 -1.10 -18.60
N PRO A 84 8.98 -1.58 -17.35
CA PRO A 84 9.19 -0.72 -16.18
C PRO A 84 10.31 0.32 -16.33
N ALA A 85 11.50 -0.10 -16.77
CA ALA A 85 12.64 0.81 -16.95
C ALA A 85 12.39 1.86 -18.05
N ALA A 86 11.82 1.44 -19.18
CA ALA A 86 11.49 2.34 -20.28
C ALA A 86 10.37 3.32 -19.91
N LEU A 87 9.36 2.86 -19.17
CA LEU A 87 8.28 3.70 -18.64
C LEU A 87 8.82 4.72 -17.62
N ALA A 88 9.72 4.32 -16.73
CA ALA A 88 10.36 5.22 -15.78
C ALA A 88 11.16 6.32 -16.49
N ALA A 89 11.98 5.95 -17.48
CA ALA A 89 12.76 6.89 -18.28
C ALA A 89 11.85 7.84 -19.09
N TRP A 90 10.79 7.32 -19.70
CA TRP A 90 9.80 8.12 -20.42
C TRP A 90 9.09 9.11 -19.50
N ARG A 91 8.64 8.68 -18.31
CA ARG A 91 8.01 9.56 -17.30
C ARG A 91 8.94 10.67 -16.85
N ALA A 92 10.21 10.35 -16.59
CA ALA A 92 11.22 11.35 -16.22
C ALA A 92 11.40 12.40 -17.32
N LYS A 93 11.52 11.96 -18.58
CA LYS A 93 11.61 12.86 -19.75
C LYS A 93 10.38 13.76 -19.87
N MET A 94 9.17 13.19 -19.76
CA MET A 94 7.90 13.94 -19.85
C MET A 94 7.74 15.00 -18.75
N ARG A 95 8.37 14.77 -17.58
CA ARG A 95 8.35 15.70 -16.44
C ARG A 95 9.53 16.67 -16.42
N GLY A 96 10.41 16.63 -17.43
CA GLY A 96 11.62 17.46 -17.46
C GLY A 96 12.58 17.15 -16.30
N GLU A 97 12.56 15.91 -15.81
CA GLU A 97 13.36 15.51 -14.66
C GLU A 97 14.79 15.22 -15.08
N VAL A 98 15.69 16.14 -14.71
CA VAL A 98 17.14 16.00 -14.93
C VAL A 98 17.82 15.84 -13.57
N GLY A 99 18.81 14.94 -13.51
CA GLY A 99 19.69 14.78 -12.36
C GLY A 99 18.99 14.52 -11.01
N ALA A 100 19.69 14.89 -9.95
CA ALA A 100 19.23 14.79 -8.56
C ALA A 100 18.06 15.74 -8.26
N PRO A 101 17.22 15.43 -7.26
CA PRO A 101 16.22 16.37 -6.76
C PRO A 101 16.85 17.68 -6.27
N GLY A 102 16.27 18.82 -6.63
CA GLY A 102 16.76 20.14 -6.21
C GLY A 102 16.32 20.56 -4.82
N ASP A 103 15.18 20.06 -4.33
CA ASP A 103 14.71 20.28 -2.96
C ASP A 103 15.45 19.34 -2.01
N VAL A 104 16.23 19.90 -1.07
CA VAL A 104 17.12 19.15 -0.18
C VAL A 104 16.76 19.42 1.29
N ILE A 105 16.43 18.36 2.01
CA ILE A 105 16.25 18.36 3.46
C ILE A 105 17.50 17.80 4.12
N LYS A 106 18.08 18.57 5.05
CA LYS A 106 19.19 18.15 5.89
C LYS A 106 18.69 17.81 7.29
N ALA A 107 19.22 16.73 7.86
CA ALA A 107 18.93 16.27 9.20
C ALA A 107 20.16 15.56 9.79
N ASP A 108 20.15 15.33 11.09
CA ASP A 108 21.15 14.48 11.76
C ASP A 108 20.78 13.00 11.59
N PHE A 109 19.49 12.71 11.48
CA PHE A 109 18.95 11.37 11.32
C PHE A 109 17.75 11.33 10.36
N VAL A 110 17.80 10.48 9.34
CA VAL A 110 16.69 10.26 8.41
C VAL A 110 16.07 8.90 8.67
N VAL A 111 14.79 8.87 9.02
CA VAL A 111 13.99 7.64 9.18
C VAL A 111 13.11 7.47 7.95
N VAL A 112 13.25 6.35 7.25
CA VAL A 112 12.38 6.03 6.10
C VAL A 112 11.41 4.94 6.49
N GLY A 113 10.12 5.27 6.49
CA GLY A 113 9.04 4.42 6.99
C GLY A 113 8.49 4.93 8.32
N GLY A 114 7.34 5.59 8.26
CA GLY A 114 6.61 6.13 9.41
C GLY A 114 5.71 5.10 10.11
N GLY A 115 6.09 3.82 10.10
CA GLY A 115 5.43 2.77 10.89
C GLY A 115 5.64 2.94 12.39
N MET A 116 5.14 2.00 13.20
CA MET A 116 5.36 2.01 14.65
C MET A 116 6.85 2.05 15.02
N ALA A 117 7.68 1.23 14.36
CA ALA A 117 9.13 1.19 14.58
C ALA A 117 9.82 2.51 14.19
N GLY A 118 9.59 3.02 12.98
CA GLY A 118 10.23 4.27 12.54
C GLY A 118 9.73 5.51 13.30
N THR A 119 8.45 5.56 13.64
CA THR A 119 7.91 6.63 14.50
C THR A 119 8.58 6.59 15.88
N ALA A 120 8.74 5.41 16.48
CA ALA A 120 9.42 5.28 17.76
C ALA A 120 10.90 5.66 17.68
N ALA A 121 11.61 5.24 16.62
CA ALA A 121 12.99 5.61 16.37
C ALA A 121 13.17 7.13 16.20
N ALA A 122 12.26 7.78 15.47
CA ALA A 122 12.29 9.22 15.28
C ALA A 122 12.12 9.98 16.61
N VAL A 123 11.18 9.54 17.46
CA VAL A 123 10.96 10.13 18.79
C VAL A 123 12.19 9.94 19.67
N ALA A 124 12.74 8.72 19.74
CA ALA A 124 13.92 8.43 20.54
C ALA A 124 15.15 9.27 20.11
N ALA A 125 15.39 9.40 18.81
CA ALA A 125 16.48 10.22 18.28
C ALA A 125 16.25 11.72 18.55
N ALA A 126 15.01 12.20 18.44
CA ALA A 126 14.67 13.57 18.76
C ALA A 126 14.90 13.90 20.24
N GLU A 127 14.59 12.98 21.16
CA GLU A 127 14.88 13.15 22.59
C GLU A 127 16.36 13.09 22.92
N ALA A 128 17.14 12.37 22.11
CA ALA A 128 18.59 12.41 22.16
C ALA A 128 19.19 13.72 21.57
N GLY A 129 18.34 14.68 21.16
CA GLY A 129 18.75 16.00 20.68
C GLY A 129 19.04 16.08 19.18
N MET A 130 18.77 15.03 18.40
CA MET A 130 18.99 15.03 16.95
C MET A 130 17.91 15.80 16.21
N ASN A 131 18.25 16.46 15.10
CA ASN A 131 17.27 16.88 14.10
C ASN A 131 16.90 15.67 13.24
N VAL A 132 15.63 15.32 13.21
CA VAL A 132 15.15 14.11 12.54
C VAL A 132 14.26 14.46 11.36
N ALA A 133 14.43 13.77 10.24
CA ALA A 133 13.45 13.77 9.14
C ALA A 133 12.81 12.39 9.02
N ILE A 134 11.49 12.32 9.17
CA ILE A 134 10.71 11.09 8.95
C ILE A 134 10.05 11.14 7.57
N VAL A 135 10.37 10.17 6.71
CA VAL A 135 9.88 10.04 5.33
C VAL A 135 8.85 8.92 5.30
N GLN A 136 7.60 9.24 4.97
CA GLN A 136 6.50 8.27 4.97
C GLN A 136 5.69 8.40 3.69
N ASP A 137 5.49 7.27 2.99
CA ASP A 137 4.88 7.24 1.67
C ASP A 137 3.38 7.58 1.68
N ARG A 138 2.70 7.29 2.79
CA ARG A 138 1.28 7.59 3.02
C ARG A 138 1.07 8.90 3.79
N PRO A 139 -0.14 9.49 3.78
CA PRO A 139 -0.40 10.79 4.41
C PRO A 139 -0.43 10.76 5.96
N LYS A 140 -0.08 9.63 6.58
CA LYS A 140 -0.17 9.41 8.02
C LYS A 140 0.93 8.48 8.53
N LEU A 141 1.26 8.64 9.82
CA LEU A 141 2.14 7.74 10.56
C LEU A 141 1.35 6.54 11.12
N GLY A 142 2.06 5.49 11.54
CA GLY A 142 1.52 4.27 12.15
C GLY A 142 1.67 3.01 11.30
N GLY A 143 1.92 3.14 10.00
CA GLY A 143 2.09 1.97 9.13
C GLY A 143 0.84 1.08 9.13
N ASN A 144 0.99 -0.20 9.45
CA ASN A 144 -0.14 -1.14 9.59
C ASN A 144 -1.07 -0.79 10.77
N ALA A 145 -0.58 -0.04 11.76
CA ALA A 145 -1.37 0.41 12.92
C ALA A 145 -2.23 1.66 12.64
N SER A 146 -2.16 2.19 11.42
CA SER A 146 -2.98 3.33 11.01
C SER A 146 -4.43 2.96 10.71
N ASP A 147 -5.31 3.95 10.61
CA ASP A 147 -6.72 3.72 10.23
C ASP A 147 -6.90 3.15 8.82
N GLU A 148 -5.86 3.20 7.96
CA GLU A 148 -5.89 2.62 6.61
C GLU A 148 -5.84 1.09 6.61
N ILE A 149 -5.23 0.48 7.64
CA ILE A 149 -4.94 -0.98 7.68
C ILE A 149 -5.47 -1.63 8.96
N ARG A 150 -5.48 -0.90 10.08
CA ARG A 150 -6.11 -1.26 11.36
C ARG A 150 -5.57 -2.50 12.06
N VAL A 151 -4.33 -2.91 11.76
CA VAL A 151 -3.66 -3.96 12.52
C VAL A 151 -3.34 -3.43 13.92
N LYS A 152 -3.77 -4.17 14.94
CA LYS A 152 -3.55 -3.79 16.33
C LYS A 152 -2.07 -3.86 16.70
N THR A 153 -1.61 -2.86 17.46
CA THR A 153 -0.35 -2.91 18.18
C THR A 153 -0.51 -3.85 19.39
N GLU A 154 0.18 -4.99 19.37
CA GLU A 154 0.16 -5.97 20.46
C GLU A 154 1.58 -6.26 20.98
N ALA A 155 1.69 -6.50 22.28
CA ALA A 155 2.88 -7.01 22.96
C ALA A 155 2.52 -8.20 23.85
N LYS A 156 3.42 -9.20 23.91
CA LYS A 156 3.21 -10.47 24.61
C LYS A 156 2.89 -10.34 26.11
N ARG A 157 3.27 -9.23 26.74
CA ARG A 157 2.97 -8.89 28.15
C ARG A 157 2.22 -7.57 28.34
N ARG A 158 1.80 -6.92 27.24
CA ARG A 158 1.19 -5.57 27.22
C ARG A 158 2.00 -4.44 27.87
N GLU A 159 3.23 -4.71 28.31
CA GLU A 159 4.21 -3.70 28.69
C GLU A 159 4.80 -3.10 27.42
N TYR A 160 4.58 -1.81 27.23
CA TYR A 160 5.16 -1.04 26.14
C TYR A 160 6.18 -0.08 26.71
N HIS A 161 7.29 0.11 25.97
CA HIS A 161 8.10 1.31 26.18
C HIS A 161 7.21 2.55 26.04
N TRP A 162 7.42 3.59 26.85
CA TRP A 162 6.51 4.73 26.94
C TRP A 162 6.28 5.42 25.59
N ILE A 163 7.30 5.45 24.71
CA ILE A 163 7.16 5.96 23.33
C ILE A 163 6.08 5.17 22.58
N VAL A 164 6.16 3.84 22.60
CA VAL A 164 5.20 2.96 21.92
C VAL A 164 3.80 3.16 22.52
N ASP A 165 3.71 3.34 23.84
CA ASP A 165 2.44 3.63 24.51
C ASP A 165 1.81 4.95 24.06
N ALA A 166 2.64 5.97 23.80
CA ALA A 166 2.20 7.26 23.29
C ALA A 166 1.66 7.19 21.84
N ILE A 167 2.23 6.31 21.00
CA ILE A 167 1.92 6.23 19.55
C ILE A 167 1.07 5.03 19.11
N LYS A 168 0.85 4.04 19.98
CA LYS A 168 0.08 2.83 19.67
C LYS A 168 -1.35 3.17 19.30
N ASN A 169 -1.95 2.26 18.55
CA ASN A 169 -3.38 2.26 18.36
C ASN A 169 -4.10 1.41 19.41
N THR A 170 -5.37 1.74 19.65
CA THR A 170 -6.26 1.00 20.56
C THR A 170 -7.42 0.48 19.73
N PRO A 171 -7.54 -0.83 19.51
CA PRO A 171 -8.60 -1.33 18.64
C PRO A 171 -9.96 -1.13 19.29
N ALA A 172 -10.81 -0.37 18.62
CA ALA A 172 -12.23 -0.64 18.61
C ALA A 172 -12.54 -1.27 17.25
N ASN A 173 -12.82 -2.58 17.22
CA ASN A 173 -13.37 -3.23 16.04
C ASN A 173 -14.76 -2.62 15.77
N GLY A 174 -14.85 -1.53 15.01
CA GLY A 174 -16.13 -0.98 14.56
C GLY A 174 -16.16 0.47 14.09
N ASN A 175 -15.36 1.38 14.68
CA ASN A 175 -15.71 2.81 14.64
C ASN A 175 -14.66 3.79 14.07
N SER A 176 -13.62 3.33 13.36
CA SER A 176 -12.44 4.11 12.90
C SER A 176 -11.36 4.32 13.97
N MET A 177 -10.12 4.42 13.50
CA MET A 177 -8.88 4.67 14.25
C MET A 177 -8.32 6.07 13.94
N ALA A 178 -9.12 6.95 13.32
CA ALA A 178 -8.72 8.32 13.00
C ALA A 178 -8.30 9.12 14.25
N ALA A 179 -8.92 8.83 15.41
CA ALA A 179 -8.52 9.43 16.68
C ALA A 179 -7.11 8.99 17.13
N ASP A 180 -6.77 7.71 16.95
CA ASP A 180 -5.42 7.21 17.24
C ASP A 180 -4.39 7.79 16.26
N ASP A 181 -4.73 7.90 14.98
CA ASP A 181 -3.89 8.55 13.97
C ASP A 181 -3.64 10.03 14.33
N ALA A 182 -4.69 10.76 14.72
CA ALA A 182 -4.58 12.15 15.15
C ALA A 182 -3.75 12.30 16.42
N LYS A 183 -3.98 11.45 17.44
CA LYS A 183 -3.17 11.40 18.67
C LYS A 183 -1.70 11.19 18.34
N ARG A 184 -1.38 10.18 17.53
CA ARG A 184 -0.01 9.86 17.10
C ARG A 184 0.64 11.03 16.38
N MET A 185 -0.06 11.62 15.40
CA MET A 185 0.44 12.77 14.66
C MET A 185 0.68 13.98 15.56
N ASN A 186 -0.24 14.30 16.46
CA ASN A 186 -0.11 15.43 17.38
C ASN A 186 1.04 15.23 18.37
N PHE A 187 1.24 14.00 18.86
CA PHE A 187 2.37 13.64 19.69
C PHE A 187 3.69 13.87 18.95
N VAL A 188 3.86 13.36 17.73
CA VAL A 188 5.11 13.57 16.98
C VAL A 188 5.31 15.04 16.63
N LYS A 189 4.25 15.78 16.27
CA LYS A 189 4.30 17.23 16.00
C LYS A 189 4.72 18.07 17.22
N SER A 190 4.59 17.55 18.43
CA SER A 190 5.06 18.26 19.64
C SER A 190 6.59 18.38 19.72
N TYR A 191 7.31 17.53 18.98
CA TYR A 191 8.77 17.58 18.87
C TYR A 191 9.18 18.57 17.78
N LYS A 192 9.76 19.71 18.19
CA LYS A 192 10.18 20.79 17.27
C LYS A 192 11.32 20.39 16.33
N ASN A 193 12.11 19.38 16.70
CA ASN A 193 13.24 18.85 15.96
C ASN A 193 12.89 17.65 15.08
N ILE A 194 11.60 17.33 14.87
CA ILE A 194 11.16 16.32 13.91
C ILE A 194 10.49 17.01 12.70
N SER A 195 11.07 16.85 11.52
CA SER A 195 10.46 17.19 10.24
C SER A 195 9.63 16.02 9.72
N ILE A 196 8.30 16.18 9.70
CA ILE A 196 7.36 15.15 9.22
C ILE A 196 7.12 15.30 7.71
N ASN A 197 7.55 14.30 6.93
CA ASN A 197 7.43 14.26 5.48
C ASN A 197 6.51 13.10 5.05
N THR A 198 5.22 13.21 5.38
CA THR A 198 4.16 12.27 4.93
C THR A 198 3.79 12.52 3.46
N GLY A 199 3.33 11.48 2.77
CA GLY A 199 3.06 11.52 1.34
C GLY A 199 4.32 11.53 0.46
N TRP A 200 5.50 11.27 1.04
CA TRP A 200 6.78 11.20 0.33
C TRP A 200 7.28 9.75 0.30
N ARG A 201 7.25 9.12 -0.87
CA ARG A 201 7.74 7.75 -1.08
C ARG A 201 9.20 7.77 -1.48
N ALA A 202 10.08 7.17 -0.68
CA ALA A 202 11.46 6.92 -1.08
C ALA A 202 11.50 6.02 -2.33
N TYR A 203 12.41 6.30 -3.26
CA TYR A 203 12.57 5.51 -4.48
C TYR A 203 14.02 5.16 -4.80
N GLY A 204 14.96 5.49 -3.92
CA GLY A 204 16.36 5.13 -4.07
C GLY A 204 17.26 5.77 -3.03
N VAL A 205 18.48 5.26 -2.96
CA VAL A 205 19.57 5.82 -2.15
C VAL A 205 20.75 6.20 -3.04
N VAL A 206 21.55 7.16 -2.59
CA VAL A 206 22.87 7.45 -3.14
C VAL A 206 23.90 6.93 -2.15
N THR A 207 24.86 6.14 -2.63
CA THR A 207 26.00 5.66 -1.84
C THR A 207 27.30 6.27 -2.34
N ASN A 208 28.26 6.42 -1.43
CA ASN A 208 29.63 6.77 -1.80
C ASN A 208 30.46 5.52 -2.15
N ALA A 209 31.72 5.71 -2.55
CA ALA A 209 32.64 4.61 -2.90
C ALA A 209 32.86 3.60 -1.75
N ALA A 210 32.65 4.02 -0.49
CA ALA A 210 32.74 3.16 0.69
C ALA A 210 31.41 2.46 1.03
N ARG A 211 30.41 2.50 0.13
CA ARG A 211 29.05 1.96 0.32
C ARG A 211 28.29 2.54 1.51
N LYS A 212 28.62 3.76 1.93
CA LYS A 212 27.83 4.50 2.92
C LYS A 212 26.73 5.27 2.20
N ILE A 213 25.50 5.18 2.72
CA ILE A 213 24.39 6.02 2.26
C ILE A 213 24.74 7.49 2.54
N VAL A 214 24.61 8.33 1.53
CA VAL A 214 24.83 9.79 1.62
C VAL A 214 23.57 10.59 1.31
N ALA A 215 22.57 9.97 0.69
CA ALA A 215 21.26 10.56 0.48
C ALA A 215 20.17 9.51 0.26
N VAL A 216 18.93 9.88 0.57
CA VAL A 216 17.70 9.18 0.14
C VAL A 216 16.90 10.11 -0.74
N ASP A 217 16.47 9.63 -1.90
CA ASP A 217 15.59 10.38 -2.80
C ASP A 217 14.15 9.90 -2.64
N ALA A 218 13.21 10.84 -2.57
CA ALA A 218 11.80 10.57 -2.42
C ALA A 218 10.95 11.41 -3.38
N ARG A 219 9.75 10.89 -3.67
CA ARG A 219 8.76 11.54 -4.52
C ARG A 219 7.46 11.72 -3.77
N ASN A 220 6.87 12.90 -3.87
CA ASN A 220 5.55 13.16 -3.35
C ASN A 220 4.50 12.39 -4.18
N VAL A 221 3.64 11.62 -3.52
CA VAL A 221 2.71 10.68 -4.19
C VAL A 221 1.56 11.37 -4.92
N GLU A 222 1.24 12.61 -4.56
CA GLU A 222 0.14 13.38 -5.18
C GLU A 222 0.66 14.31 -6.29
N THR A 223 1.69 15.09 -5.99
CA THR A 223 2.20 16.12 -6.90
C THR A 223 3.28 15.60 -7.85
N GLY A 224 3.93 14.49 -7.50
CA GLY A 224 5.09 13.97 -8.22
C GLY A 224 6.39 14.75 -7.99
N ALA A 225 6.40 15.77 -7.13
CA ALA A 225 7.60 16.52 -6.77
C ALA A 225 8.70 15.61 -6.20
N ARG A 226 9.97 15.92 -6.47
CA ARG A 226 11.13 15.15 -6.00
C ARG A 226 11.85 15.92 -4.89
N ARG A 227 12.32 15.21 -3.87
CA ARG A 227 13.07 15.74 -2.72
C ARG A 227 14.18 14.78 -2.32
N ARG A 228 15.30 15.33 -1.87
CA ARG A 228 16.46 14.60 -1.37
C ARG A 228 16.62 14.82 0.12
N PHE A 229 16.91 13.75 0.85
CA PHE A 229 17.18 13.77 2.29
C PHE A 229 18.65 13.41 2.51
N VAL A 230 19.37 14.26 3.24
CA VAL A 230 20.80 14.12 3.53
C VAL A 230 21.02 14.12 5.04
N ALA A 231 21.64 13.06 5.55
CA ALA A 231 22.01 12.91 6.95
C ALA A 231 23.28 12.06 7.10
N PRO A 232 23.97 12.16 8.25
CA PRO A 232 25.04 11.23 8.61
C PRO A 232 24.51 9.85 9.05
N LEU A 233 23.25 9.77 9.52
CA LEU A 233 22.62 8.53 9.98
C LEU A 233 21.27 8.30 9.28
N TYR A 234 20.98 7.03 8.98
CA TYR A 234 19.74 6.59 8.35
C TYR A 234 19.14 5.40 9.11
N CYS A 235 17.82 5.33 9.17
CA CYS A 235 17.08 4.18 9.66
C CYS A 235 16.14 3.68 8.58
N ASP A 236 16.33 2.41 8.20
CA ASP A 236 15.38 1.68 7.38
C ASP A 236 14.27 1.11 8.26
N ALA A 237 13.12 1.76 8.23
CA ALA A 237 11.89 1.32 8.88
C ALA A 237 10.79 1.10 7.83
N THR A 238 11.18 0.77 6.59
CA THR A 238 10.25 0.59 5.46
C THR A 238 9.44 -0.71 5.55
N GLY A 239 9.79 -1.58 6.49
CA GLY A 239 9.21 -2.91 6.67
C GLY A 239 9.93 -3.94 5.80
N ASP A 240 10.05 -3.68 4.50
CA ASP A 240 10.67 -4.63 3.55
C ASP A 240 12.21 -4.51 3.46
N GLY A 241 12.82 -3.47 4.06
CA GLY A 241 14.28 -3.27 4.03
C GLY A 241 14.79 -2.60 2.74
N TRP A 242 13.99 -1.71 2.16
CA TRP A 242 14.28 -1.07 0.87
C TRP A 242 15.57 -0.24 0.84
N LEU A 243 15.89 0.48 1.92
CA LEU A 243 17.12 1.28 1.97
C LEU A 243 18.34 0.36 1.98
N GLY A 244 18.29 -0.72 2.76
CA GLY A 244 19.35 -1.73 2.78
C GLY A 244 19.53 -2.38 1.41
N TYR A 245 18.42 -2.80 0.79
CA TYR A 245 18.41 -3.37 -0.55
C TYR A 245 19.03 -2.42 -1.60
N TRP A 246 18.56 -1.16 -1.66
CA TRP A 246 19.10 -0.17 -2.61
C TRP A 246 20.56 0.22 -2.32
N ALA A 247 21.01 0.12 -1.07
CA ALA A 247 22.40 0.34 -0.70
C ALA A 247 23.33 -0.83 -1.05
N GLY A 248 22.78 -1.97 -1.48
CA GLY A 248 23.53 -3.19 -1.80
C GLY A 248 23.92 -4.01 -0.57
N ALA A 249 23.15 -3.92 0.52
CA ALA A 249 23.30 -4.82 1.66
C ALA A 249 22.90 -6.26 1.27
N ALA A 250 23.52 -7.24 1.92
CA ALA A 250 23.04 -8.62 1.84
C ALA A 250 21.64 -8.70 2.47
N TYR A 251 20.75 -9.48 1.85
CA TYR A 251 19.38 -9.69 2.31
C TYR A 251 18.95 -11.13 2.07
N MET A 252 17.88 -11.53 2.75
CA MET A 252 17.23 -12.82 2.59
C MET A 252 15.72 -12.61 2.51
N LEU A 253 15.03 -13.48 1.77
CA LEU A 253 13.58 -13.56 1.77
C LEU A 253 13.16 -14.89 2.43
N GLY A 254 12.24 -14.80 3.38
CA GLY A 254 11.69 -15.96 4.09
C GLY A 254 12.37 -16.24 5.41
N ARG A 255 12.76 -17.49 5.64
CA ARG A 255 13.25 -18.00 6.92
C ARG A 255 14.57 -18.74 6.73
N GLU A 256 15.54 -18.36 7.54
CA GLU A 256 16.82 -19.02 7.71
C GLU A 256 16.67 -20.44 8.28
N ALA A 257 17.67 -21.29 8.02
CA ALA A 257 17.76 -22.57 8.72
C ALA A 257 18.24 -22.33 10.16
N LYS A 258 17.74 -23.13 11.11
CA LYS A 258 18.11 -23.01 12.53
C LYS A 258 19.62 -23.11 12.80
N ASP A 259 20.35 -23.81 11.93
CA ASP A 259 21.79 -24.04 12.07
C ASP A 259 22.63 -22.87 11.50
N GLU A 260 22.00 -21.91 10.79
CA GLU A 260 22.69 -20.76 10.18
C GLU A 260 23.10 -19.70 11.21
N TYR A 261 22.27 -19.47 12.23
CA TYR A 261 22.51 -18.49 13.30
C TYR A 261 22.30 -19.05 14.72
N ASP A 262 22.37 -20.37 14.89
CA ASP A 262 22.17 -21.07 16.16
C ASP A 262 20.83 -20.71 16.84
N GLU A 263 19.72 -20.82 16.09
CA GLU A 263 18.35 -20.57 16.55
C GLU A 263 17.49 -21.86 16.70
N PRO A 264 17.91 -22.84 17.52
CA PRO A 264 17.40 -24.21 17.48
C PRO A 264 15.92 -24.39 17.83
N LYS A 265 15.27 -23.38 18.44
CA LYS A 265 13.92 -23.47 19.00
C LYS A 265 12.81 -22.90 18.11
N ARG A 266 13.14 -22.09 17.10
CA ARG A 266 12.16 -21.23 16.42
C ARG A 266 12.27 -21.27 14.89
N ALA A 267 13.48 -21.44 14.36
CA ALA A 267 13.75 -21.49 12.93
C ALA A 267 13.49 -22.90 12.34
N PRO A 268 13.13 -23.00 11.05
CA PRO A 268 12.97 -24.29 10.38
C PRO A 268 14.29 -25.05 10.25
N LYS A 269 14.21 -26.37 10.00
CA LYS A 269 15.41 -27.19 9.77
C LYS A 269 16.10 -26.84 8.45
N VAL A 270 15.32 -26.48 7.44
CA VAL A 270 15.77 -26.08 6.10
C VAL A 270 15.22 -24.69 5.84
N SER A 271 16.02 -23.82 5.24
CA SER A 271 15.56 -22.50 4.86
C SER A 271 14.46 -22.58 3.80
N ASP A 272 13.55 -21.63 3.84
CA ASP A 272 12.46 -21.52 2.88
C ASP A 272 12.08 -20.06 2.64
N ARG A 273 11.26 -19.80 1.62
CA ARG A 273 10.81 -18.46 1.25
C ARG A 273 9.54 -17.99 1.98
N SER A 274 9.08 -18.73 3.01
CA SER A 274 7.80 -18.40 3.65
C SER A 274 7.89 -17.07 4.40
N THR A 275 6.98 -16.16 4.10
CA THR A 275 6.81 -14.89 4.83
C THR A 275 5.47 -14.89 5.58
N MET A 276 5.14 -13.82 6.31
CA MET A 276 3.73 -13.60 6.65
C MET A 276 3.03 -13.03 5.42
N GLY A 277 1.77 -13.38 5.25
CA GLY A 277 0.98 -12.92 4.13
C GLY A 277 0.54 -11.46 4.28
N ASN A 278 -0.04 -10.98 3.19
CA ASN A 278 -0.76 -9.72 3.15
C ASN A 278 -2.17 -9.94 3.69
N SER A 279 -2.69 -8.98 4.45
CA SER A 279 -4.00 -9.09 5.10
C SER A 279 -4.95 -7.94 4.75
N LEU A 280 -6.25 -8.23 4.74
CA LEU A 280 -7.31 -7.23 4.66
C LEU A 280 -8.31 -7.47 5.79
N LEU A 281 -8.27 -6.60 6.79
CA LEU A 281 -9.33 -6.52 7.79
C LEU A 281 -10.54 -5.84 7.15
N TRP A 282 -11.76 -6.21 7.53
CA TRP A 282 -12.96 -5.57 6.99
C TRP A 282 -14.12 -5.69 7.95
N THR A 283 -15.12 -4.82 7.83
CA THR A 283 -16.29 -4.82 8.71
C THR A 283 -17.56 -4.53 7.93
N THR A 284 -18.68 -4.99 8.47
CA THR A 284 -20.03 -4.64 8.00
C THR A 284 -20.77 -3.84 9.07
N LYS A 285 -21.81 -3.14 8.65
CA LYS A 285 -22.79 -2.49 9.53
C LYS A 285 -24.20 -2.86 9.10
N THR A 286 -25.16 -2.60 9.98
CA THR A 286 -26.58 -2.71 9.67
C THR A 286 -27.09 -1.33 9.27
N GLN A 287 -27.83 -1.25 8.17
CA GLN A 287 -28.54 -0.04 7.75
C GLN A 287 -30.05 -0.18 8.00
N THR A 288 -30.82 0.87 7.72
CA THR A 288 -32.28 0.89 7.98
C THR A 288 -33.06 -0.03 7.04
N ASN A 289 -32.74 0.04 5.74
CA ASN A 289 -33.47 -0.63 4.67
C ASN A 289 -32.71 -1.86 4.18
N ASP A 290 -33.40 -2.77 3.53
CA ASP A 290 -32.76 -3.93 2.94
C ASP A 290 -31.76 -3.50 1.86
N TYR A 291 -30.67 -4.25 1.76
CA TYR A 291 -29.61 -4.05 0.78
C TYR A 291 -29.48 -5.30 -0.08
N GLU A 292 -29.65 -5.11 -1.38
CA GLU A 292 -29.35 -6.13 -2.37
C GLU A 292 -27.88 -6.01 -2.77
N PHE A 293 -27.12 -7.09 -2.53
CA PHE A 293 -25.73 -7.18 -2.96
C PHE A 293 -25.70 -7.95 -4.28
N PRO A 294 -25.07 -7.42 -5.35
CA PRO A 294 -25.09 -8.05 -6.67
C PRO A 294 -24.47 -9.44 -6.64
N ASP A 295 -24.84 -10.27 -7.61
CA ASP A 295 -24.18 -11.56 -7.82
C ASP A 295 -22.70 -11.38 -8.17
N VAL A 296 -21.85 -12.19 -7.57
CA VAL A 296 -20.38 -12.09 -7.68
C VAL A 296 -19.75 -13.46 -7.96
N PRO A 297 -20.07 -14.12 -9.08
CA PRO A 297 -19.58 -15.47 -9.39
C PRO A 297 -18.05 -15.54 -9.52
N TRP A 298 -17.42 -14.43 -9.91
CA TRP A 298 -15.96 -14.26 -9.93
C TRP A 298 -15.33 -14.29 -8.53
N ALA A 299 -16.11 -13.95 -7.49
CA ALA A 299 -15.72 -13.91 -6.09
C ALA A 299 -16.08 -15.22 -5.36
N THR A 300 -17.31 -15.74 -5.56
CA THR A 300 -17.78 -16.98 -4.92
C THR A 300 -16.98 -18.19 -5.37
N LYS A 301 -16.43 -18.19 -6.60
CA LYS A 301 -15.47 -19.20 -7.06
C LYS A 301 -14.21 -19.27 -6.18
N VAL A 302 -13.80 -18.16 -5.57
CA VAL A 302 -12.64 -18.09 -4.65
C VAL A 302 -13.06 -18.36 -3.21
N SER A 303 -14.16 -17.77 -2.74
CA SER A 303 -14.59 -17.94 -1.34
C SER A 303 -15.22 -19.31 -1.06
N GLY A 304 -15.70 -20.01 -2.08
CA GLY A 304 -16.52 -21.21 -1.91
C GLY A 304 -17.75 -20.93 -1.06
N SER A 305 -18.02 -21.81 -0.09
CA SER A 305 -19.15 -21.71 0.84
C SER A 305 -18.90 -20.86 2.09
N VAL A 306 -17.74 -20.20 2.19
CA VAL A 306 -17.42 -19.36 3.36
C VAL A 306 -18.46 -18.25 3.47
N SER A 307 -19.00 -18.03 4.68
CA SER A 307 -19.99 -17.00 5.00
C SER A 307 -19.44 -16.11 6.10
N ALA A 308 -19.27 -14.81 5.83
CA ALA A 308 -18.67 -13.88 6.78
C ALA A 308 -19.28 -12.47 6.71
N LEU A 309 -19.25 -11.77 7.83
CA LEU A 309 -19.71 -10.37 7.97
C LEU A 309 -18.59 -9.43 8.46
N LYS A 310 -17.39 -9.96 8.67
CA LYS A 310 -16.21 -9.21 9.10
C LYS A 310 -14.95 -10.04 8.85
N GLY A 311 -13.83 -9.34 8.69
CA GLY A 311 -12.51 -9.93 8.62
C GLY A 311 -11.62 -9.52 9.78
N THR A 312 -10.88 -10.50 10.27
CA THR A 312 -9.83 -10.31 11.29
C THR A 312 -8.50 -10.80 10.72
N TRP A 313 -7.50 -11.02 11.58
CA TRP A 313 -6.15 -11.45 11.19
C TRP A 313 -6.08 -12.68 10.27
N GLN A 314 -7.11 -13.52 10.25
CA GLN A 314 -7.20 -14.73 9.41
C GLN A 314 -7.43 -14.44 7.91
N TRP A 315 -7.75 -13.19 7.55
CA TRP A 315 -7.96 -12.78 6.17
C TRP A 315 -6.63 -12.41 5.54
N GLU A 316 -5.84 -13.44 5.26
CA GLU A 316 -4.44 -13.36 4.86
C GLU A 316 -4.17 -14.19 3.59
N ALA A 317 -3.29 -13.69 2.72
CA ALA A 317 -2.89 -14.28 1.45
C ALA A 317 -1.38 -14.14 1.26
N GLY A 318 -0.70 -15.11 0.64
CA GLY A 318 0.77 -15.09 0.53
C GLY A 318 1.48 -15.96 1.56
N LEU A 319 0.81 -16.98 2.08
CA LEU A 319 1.37 -17.94 3.04
C LEU A 319 2.07 -19.12 2.36
N ASP A 320 1.83 -19.32 1.06
CA ASP A 320 2.53 -20.32 0.26
C ASP A 320 3.98 -19.84 0.01
N PRO A 321 5.01 -20.66 0.31
CA PRO A 321 6.40 -20.30 0.04
C PRO A 321 6.71 -19.98 -1.43
N ALA A 322 5.85 -20.38 -2.37
CA ALA A 322 5.97 -20.05 -3.79
C ALA A 322 5.47 -18.64 -4.14
N GLU A 323 4.72 -17.98 -3.26
CA GLU A 323 4.17 -16.63 -3.49
C GLU A 323 5.13 -15.55 -2.96
N ASP A 324 5.39 -14.51 -3.76
CA ASP A 324 6.22 -13.40 -3.33
C ASP A 324 5.35 -12.27 -2.77
N THR A 325 5.34 -12.09 -1.45
CA THR A 325 4.47 -11.10 -0.78
C THR A 325 4.83 -9.64 -1.08
N ILE A 326 6.00 -9.40 -1.68
CA ILE A 326 6.45 -8.07 -2.11
C ILE A 326 6.01 -7.83 -3.55
N ASP A 327 6.43 -8.70 -4.49
CA ASP A 327 6.17 -8.50 -5.92
C ASP A 327 4.71 -8.79 -6.29
N ASP A 328 4.10 -9.81 -5.68
CA ASP A 328 2.71 -10.21 -5.94
C ASP A 328 1.71 -9.47 -5.03
N ALA A 329 2.14 -8.46 -4.28
CA ALA A 329 1.34 -7.82 -3.24
C ALA A 329 -0.04 -7.37 -3.73
N GLU A 330 -0.10 -6.81 -4.95
CA GLU A 330 -1.34 -6.35 -5.55
C GLU A 330 -2.26 -7.51 -5.96
N MET A 331 -1.71 -8.60 -6.52
CA MET A 331 -2.46 -9.82 -6.84
C MET A 331 -3.00 -10.48 -5.56
N LEU A 332 -2.20 -10.56 -4.50
CA LEU A 332 -2.61 -11.12 -3.21
C LEU A 332 -3.75 -10.33 -2.58
N ARG A 333 -3.69 -8.99 -2.63
CA ARG A 333 -4.80 -8.10 -2.22
C ARG A 333 -6.06 -8.38 -3.05
N ASP A 334 -5.90 -8.51 -4.36
CA ASP A 334 -7.00 -8.73 -5.29
C ASP A 334 -7.67 -10.10 -5.07
N ARG A 335 -6.89 -11.14 -4.73
CA ARG A 335 -7.41 -12.43 -4.25
C ARG A 335 -8.21 -12.27 -2.95
N LEU A 336 -7.74 -11.46 -2.00
CA LEU A 336 -8.47 -11.21 -0.76
C LEU A 336 -9.78 -10.46 -1.01
N PHE A 337 -9.83 -9.50 -1.93
CA PHE A 337 -11.10 -8.87 -2.32
C PHE A 337 -12.11 -9.91 -2.83
N ARG A 338 -11.68 -10.84 -3.68
CA ARG A 338 -12.55 -11.94 -4.16
C ARG A 338 -13.05 -12.80 -2.99
N ALA A 339 -12.19 -13.15 -2.05
CA ALA A 339 -12.60 -13.88 -0.86
C ALA A 339 -13.64 -13.07 -0.03
N ILE A 340 -13.41 -11.77 0.16
CA ILE A 340 -14.27 -10.88 0.95
C ILE A 340 -15.65 -10.75 0.31
N TYR A 341 -15.70 -10.42 -0.98
CA TYR A 341 -16.95 -10.22 -1.71
C TYR A 341 -17.75 -11.51 -1.83
N GLY A 342 -17.10 -12.63 -2.13
CA GLY A 342 -17.76 -13.94 -2.19
C GLY A 342 -18.32 -14.36 -0.83
N SER A 343 -17.55 -14.19 0.26
CA SER A 343 -18.03 -14.54 1.59
C SER A 343 -19.14 -13.65 2.11
N PHE A 344 -19.10 -12.36 1.78
CA PHE A 344 -20.17 -11.43 2.11
C PHE A 344 -21.44 -11.76 1.32
N TRP A 345 -21.32 -12.08 0.03
CA TRP A 345 -22.45 -12.54 -0.79
C TRP A 345 -23.12 -13.78 -0.19
N THR A 346 -22.34 -14.79 0.23
CA THR A 346 -22.88 -16.00 0.88
C THR A 346 -23.58 -15.65 2.20
N ALA A 347 -23.07 -14.70 2.98
CA ALA A 347 -23.73 -14.21 4.17
C ALA A 347 -25.04 -13.47 3.87
N LYS A 348 -25.11 -12.73 2.76
CA LYS A 348 -26.31 -11.99 2.32
C LYS A 348 -27.46 -12.87 1.85
N GLN A 349 -27.22 -14.15 1.55
CA GLN A 349 -28.28 -15.13 1.24
C GLN A 349 -29.15 -15.48 2.46
N LYS A 350 -28.73 -15.09 3.66
CA LYS A 350 -29.50 -15.31 4.89
C LYS A 350 -30.36 -14.10 5.21
N SER A 351 -31.64 -14.31 5.47
CA SER A 351 -32.62 -13.23 5.70
C SER A 351 -32.26 -12.30 6.86
N GLU A 352 -31.60 -12.80 7.91
CA GLU A 352 -31.13 -11.99 9.04
C GLU A 352 -30.07 -10.95 8.63
N ASN A 353 -29.45 -11.12 7.46
CA ASN A 353 -28.46 -10.22 6.89
C ASN A 353 -29.04 -9.32 5.77
N ALA A 354 -30.36 -9.26 5.59
CA ALA A 354 -31.01 -8.43 4.57
C ALA A 354 -30.51 -6.97 4.60
N LYS A 355 -30.29 -6.43 5.81
CA LYS A 355 -29.86 -5.04 6.05
C LYS A 355 -28.35 -4.85 6.24
N ARG A 356 -27.54 -5.87 5.99
CA ARG A 356 -26.08 -5.79 6.14
C ARG A 356 -25.45 -5.14 4.92
N ILE A 357 -24.53 -4.20 5.16
CA ILE A 357 -23.70 -3.53 4.15
C ILE A 357 -22.23 -3.52 4.59
N PHE A 358 -21.30 -3.39 3.65
CA PHE A 358 -19.92 -3.08 4.00
C PHE A 358 -19.86 -1.75 4.76
N ASN A 359 -19.12 -1.74 5.86
CA ASN A 359 -18.79 -0.54 6.62
C ASN A 359 -17.42 -0.01 6.24
N TRP A 360 -16.45 -0.92 6.08
CA TRP A 360 -15.09 -0.59 5.71
C TRP A 360 -14.38 -1.81 5.12
N VAL A 361 -13.70 -1.60 4.00
CA VAL A 361 -12.77 -2.51 3.35
C VAL A 361 -11.55 -1.66 2.93
N PRO A 362 -10.32 -2.03 3.29
CA PRO A 362 -9.13 -1.26 2.95
C PRO A 362 -8.72 -1.43 1.49
N TYR A 363 -8.22 -0.35 0.88
CA TYR A 363 -7.68 -0.35 -0.49
C TYR A 363 -6.19 -0.77 -0.55
N ILE A 364 -5.52 -0.83 0.61
CA ILE A 364 -4.12 -1.27 0.78
C ILE A 364 -4.11 -2.49 1.70
N ALA A 365 -3.34 -3.51 1.32
CA ALA A 365 -3.14 -4.67 2.18
C ALA A 365 -2.14 -4.35 3.31
N GLY A 366 -2.45 -4.83 4.52
CA GLY A 366 -1.51 -4.86 5.62
C GLY A 366 -0.49 -5.94 5.37
N LYS A 367 0.73 -5.55 4.98
CA LYS A 367 1.84 -6.49 4.80
C LYS A 367 2.22 -7.10 6.14
N GLY A 368 2.13 -8.42 6.26
CA GLY A 368 2.64 -9.14 7.41
C GLY A 368 4.16 -9.18 7.37
N TYR A 369 4.80 -8.82 8.48
CA TYR A 369 6.23 -9.05 8.66
C TYR A 369 6.48 -10.24 9.57
N ARG A 370 7.10 -11.30 9.05
CA ARG A 370 7.81 -12.29 9.88
C ARG A 370 9.23 -11.83 10.16
N GLY A 371 9.39 -10.58 10.56
CA GLY A 371 10.63 -10.12 11.18
C GLY A 371 10.64 -10.56 12.63
N ARG A 372 11.13 -11.76 12.94
CA ARG A 372 11.87 -11.86 14.21
C ARG A 372 13.13 -11.06 13.95
N SER A 373 13.16 -9.84 14.49
CA SER A 373 14.39 -9.06 14.53
C SER A 373 15.46 -9.95 15.14
N LEU A 374 16.41 -10.39 14.31
CA LEU A 374 17.71 -10.86 14.75
C LEU A 374 18.44 -9.65 15.32
N THR A 375 18.31 -9.49 16.62
CA THR A 375 19.41 -9.09 17.50
C THR A 375 19.41 -10.02 18.68
#